data_AF-A0A2V7U3X7-F1
#
_entry.id   AF-A0A2V7U3X7-F1
#
_cell.length_a   1.000
_cell.length_b   1.000
_cell.length_c   1.000
_cell.angle_alpha   90.00
_cell.angle_beta   90.00
_cell.angle_gamma   90.00
#
_symmetry.space_group_name_H-M   'P 1'
#
loop_
_entity.id
_entity.type
_entity.pdbx_description
1 polymer ?
#
loop_
_entity_poly.entity_id
_entity_poly.type
_entity_poly.pdbx_seq_one_letter_code
_entity_poly.pdbx_strand_id
1 'polypeptide(L)'
;MVDAKGLAVAPGFINMLSWSTESLIVDGRSQGEIRQGVTTEIFGEGNSMGPLTDEMKRRMKDEQGDLKYDVKWTTLAEYLAYLEKKGVAPNVASYLGAATVREYVIGLDDRAPTPAEMDRMRGLVRQEMEAGALGIGSSLIYAPGTYAKTEELVELCKAAAPYRGKYISHLRSEGDRFLEAIDELVRIGREAGVPAEIYHLKAAGESNWAKEDQ
;
A
#
# COMPACT_ATOMS: atom_id res chain seq x y z
N MET A 1 13.68 -4.29 -36.63
CA MET A 1 14.66 -3.31 -36.10
C MET A 1 13.95 -1.96 -36.06
N VAL A 2 14.01 -1.24 -34.94
CA VAL A 2 13.37 0.08 -34.79
C VAL A 2 14.48 1.14 -34.78
N ASP A 3 14.33 2.21 -35.57
CA ASP A 3 15.27 3.34 -35.58
C ASP A 3 14.90 4.33 -34.46
N ALA A 4 15.81 4.53 -33.51
CA ALA A 4 15.66 5.43 -32.37
C ALA A 4 16.70 6.58 -32.39
N LYS A 5 17.24 6.91 -33.57
CA LYS A 5 18.25 7.97 -33.71
C LYS A 5 17.69 9.31 -33.20
N GLY A 6 18.44 9.95 -32.30
CA GLY A 6 18.07 11.24 -31.70
C GLY A 6 17.09 11.14 -30.53
N LEU A 7 16.76 9.92 -30.08
CA LEU A 7 15.91 9.64 -28.92
C LEU A 7 16.71 8.95 -27.81
N ALA A 8 16.18 8.95 -26.59
CA ALA A 8 16.69 8.14 -25.48
C ALA A 8 15.96 6.79 -25.43
N VAL A 9 16.71 5.72 -25.12
CA VAL A 9 16.17 4.40 -24.80
C VAL A 9 16.52 4.11 -23.34
N ALA A 10 15.50 3.88 -22.52
CA ALA A 10 15.64 3.60 -21.10
C ALA A 10 14.81 2.37 -20.72
N PRO A 11 15.07 1.73 -19.57
CA PRO A 11 14.09 0.86 -18.93
C PRO A 11 12.78 1.62 -18.72
N GLY A 12 11.66 0.92 -18.76
CA GLY A 12 10.38 1.52 -18.42
C GLY A 12 10.33 1.99 -16.97
N PHE A 13 9.60 3.08 -16.73
CA PHE A 13 9.52 3.66 -15.39
C PHE A 13 8.65 2.81 -14.47
N ILE A 14 9.00 2.82 -13.18
CA ILE A 14 8.27 2.14 -12.12
C ILE A 14 7.53 3.23 -11.34
N ASN A 15 6.19 3.24 -11.41
CA ASN A 15 5.37 4.09 -10.58
C ASN A 15 5.29 3.47 -9.17
N MET A 16 6.06 4.03 -8.24
CA MET A 16 6.17 3.52 -6.86
C MET A 16 4.89 3.74 -6.03
N LEU A 17 4.03 4.68 -6.42
CA LEU A 17 2.83 5.06 -5.68
C LEU A 17 1.67 5.16 -6.66
N SER A 18 1.15 4.00 -7.06
CA SER A 18 0.05 3.92 -8.01
C SER A 18 -1.29 3.78 -7.31
N TRP A 19 -2.24 4.58 -7.76
CA TRP A 19 -3.65 4.51 -7.37
C TRP A 19 -4.54 3.92 -8.47
N SER A 20 -3.93 3.28 -9.48
CA SER A 20 -4.63 2.70 -10.64
C SER A 20 -5.33 1.36 -10.33
N THR A 21 -5.58 1.05 -9.07
CA THR A 21 -6.11 -0.24 -8.62
C THR A 21 -7.49 -0.55 -9.20
N GLU A 22 -8.35 0.46 -9.31
CA GLU A 22 -9.70 0.35 -9.89
C GLU A 22 -9.71 0.66 -11.39
N SER A 23 -8.94 1.68 -11.81
CA SER A 23 -8.92 2.12 -13.20
C SER A 23 -8.42 1.03 -14.14
N LEU A 24 -7.46 0.20 -13.71
CA LEU A 24 -6.98 -0.97 -14.47
C LEU A 24 -8.02 -2.09 -14.56
N ILE A 25 -8.96 -2.17 -13.61
CA ILE A 25 -10.10 -3.10 -13.70
C ILE A 25 -11.07 -2.63 -14.78
N VAL A 26 -11.25 -1.34 -14.99
CA VAL A 26 -12.19 -0.82 -15.99
C VAL A 26 -11.54 -0.73 -17.37
N ASP A 27 -10.35 -0.14 -17.45
CA ASP A 27 -9.56 0.02 -18.67
C ASP A 27 -8.11 -0.43 -18.45
N GLY A 28 -7.82 -1.68 -18.84
CA GLY A 28 -6.50 -2.27 -18.70
C GLY A 28 -5.42 -1.63 -19.58
N ARG A 29 -5.75 -0.69 -20.48
CA ARG A 29 -4.76 -0.04 -21.36
C ARG A 29 -3.85 0.96 -20.64
N SER A 30 -4.13 1.31 -19.38
CA SER A 30 -3.35 2.22 -18.52
C SER A 30 -2.87 3.49 -19.23
N GLN A 31 -3.80 4.15 -19.91
CA GLN A 31 -3.48 5.21 -20.86
C GLN A 31 -2.85 6.47 -20.25
N GLY A 32 -3.10 6.72 -18.95
CA GLY A 32 -2.44 7.79 -18.19
C GLY A 32 -0.97 7.47 -17.90
N GLU A 33 -0.65 6.22 -17.62
CA GLU A 33 0.66 5.78 -17.13
C GLU A 33 1.60 5.41 -18.29
N ILE A 34 1.09 4.62 -19.25
CA ILE A 34 1.86 4.15 -20.41
C ILE A 34 2.37 5.31 -21.27
N ARG A 35 1.58 6.39 -21.39
CA ARG A 35 2.00 7.59 -22.15
C ARG A 35 3.14 8.37 -21.49
N GLN A 36 3.37 8.14 -20.19
CA GLN A 36 4.50 8.71 -19.45
C GLN A 36 5.73 7.79 -19.47
N GLY A 37 5.62 6.59 -20.05
CA GLY A 37 6.70 5.59 -20.07
C GLY A 37 6.69 4.64 -18.86
N VAL A 38 5.64 4.67 -18.03
CA VAL A 38 5.48 3.73 -16.92
C VAL A 38 5.18 2.33 -17.45
N THR A 39 5.90 1.33 -16.96
CA THR A 39 5.72 -0.09 -17.30
C THR A 39 5.40 -0.95 -16.10
N THR A 40 5.50 -0.42 -14.88
CA THR A 40 5.22 -1.16 -13.64
C THR A 40 4.52 -0.25 -12.64
N GLU A 41 3.41 -0.72 -12.09
CA GLU A 41 2.65 -0.05 -11.04
C GLU A 41 2.86 -0.75 -9.70
N ILE A 42 3.14 0.03 -8.66
CA ILE A 42 3.22 -0.44 -7.27
C ILE A 42 2.04 0.11 -6.48
N PHE A 43 1.18 -0.77 -5.99
CA PHE A 43 0.00 -0.43 -5.17
C PHE A 43 0.27 -0.56 -3.67
N GLY A 44 -0.72 -0.17 -2.87
CA GLY A 44 -0.78 -0.52 -1.45
C GLY A 44 -0.28 0.55 -0.49
N GLU A 45 -0.49 1.84 -0.77
CA GLU A 45 -0.05 2.96 0.10
C GLU A 45 -0.52 2.81 1.56
N GLY A 46 -1.74 2.29 1.80
CA GLY A 46 -2.25 2.05 3.15
C GLY A 46 -3.40 1.04 3.25
N ASN A 47 -4.21 0.97 2.19
CA ASN A 47 -5.13 -0.13 1.93
C ASN A 47 -4.65 -0.91 0.70
N SER A 48 -5.01 -2.18 0.63
CA SER A 48 -4.79 -3.05 -0.52
C SER A 48 -6.10 -3.71 -0.94
N MET A 49 -6.17 -4.15 -2.20
CA MET A 49 -7.37 -4.80 -2.75
C MET A 49 -7.64 -6.19 -2.17
N GLY A 50 -6.75 -6.70 -1.32
CA GLY A 50 -6.97 -7.88 -0.50
C GLY A 50 -5.94 -7.95 0.63
N PRO A 51 -6.14 -8.87 1.58
CA PRO A 51 -7.23 -9.83 1.68
C PRO A 51 -8.55 -9.22 2.17
N LEU A 52 -9.69 -9.83 1.81
CA LEU A 52 -11.05 -9.31 2.07
C LEU A 52 -11.93 -10.36 2.76
N THR A 53 -12.69 -9.96 3.78
CA THR A 53 -13.84 -10.74 4.27
C THR A 53 -15.08 -10.51 3.40
N ASP A 54 -16.12 -11.32 3.57
CA ASP A 54 -17.40 -11.11 2.86
C ASP A 54 -18.01 -9.73 3.14
N GLU A 55 -17.82 -9.19 4.35
CA GLU A 55 -18.26 -7.85 4.69
C GLU A 55 -17.45 -6.78 3.97
N MET A 56 -16.13 -6.92 3.92
CA MET A 56 -15.25 -6.01 3.18
C MET A 56 -15.62 -6.01 1.69
N LYS A 57 -15.92 -7.17 1.10
CA LYS A 57 -16.36 -7.26 -0.30
C LYS A 57 -17.69 -6.53 -0.55
N ARG A 58 -18.66 -6.67 0.37
CA ARG A 58 -19.94 -5.94 0.27
C ARG A 58 -19.70 -4.43 0.33
N ARG A 59 -18.95 -3.96 1.33
CA ARG A 59 -18.63 -2.54 1.49
C ARG A 59 -17.84 -2.00 0.29
N MET A 60 -16.82 -2.70 -0.18
CA MET A 60 -16.07 -2.33 -1.39
C MET A 60 -16.97 -2.19 -2.62
N LYS A 61 -18.05 -2.98 -2.73
CA LYS A 61 -19.03 -2.87 -3.82
C LYS A 61 -19.98 -1.68 -3.61
N ASP A 62 -20.43 -1.46 -2.38
CA ASP A 62 -21.38 -0.40 -2.03
C ASP A 62 -20.74 1.00 -2.11
N GLU A 63 -19.44 1.10 -1.84
CA GLU A 63 -18.65 2.35 -1.84
C GLU A 63 -18.05 2.70 -3.21
N GLN A 64 -18.28 1.89 -4.25
CA GLN A 64 -17.75 2.20 -5.59
C GLN A 64 -18.25 3.55 -6.08
N GLY A 65 -17.32 4.39 -6.54
CA GLY A 65 -17.62 5.66 -7.21
C GLY A 65 -18.12 5.46 -8.64
N ASP A 66 -17.63 6.28 -9.57
CA ASP A 66 -18.03 6.22 -10.99
C ASP A 66 -17.56 4.93 -11.69
N LEU A 67 -16.47 4.34 -11.21
CA LEU A 67 -15.95 3.07 -11.71
C LEU A 67 -16.72 1.91 -11.08
N LYS A 68 -17.43 1.14 -11.90
CA LYS A 68 -18.20 -0.03 -11.46
C LYS A 68 -17.52 -1.33 -11.88
N TYR A 69 -17.37 -2.25 -10.92
CA TYR A 69 -16.72 -3.54 -11.15
C TYR A 69 -17.18 -4.61 -10.15
N ASP A 70 -17.03 -5.88 -10.50
CA ASP A 70 -17.24 -6.99 -9.57
C ASP A 70 -15.97 -7.26 -8.75
N VAL A 71 -16.14 -7.57 -7.46
CA VAL A 71 -15.06 -8.02 -6.58
C VAL A 71 -14.98 -9.56 -6.63
N LYS A 72 -14.15 -10.09 -7.54
CA LYS A 72 -14.06 -11.54 -7.84
C LYS A 72 -12.96 -12.27 -7.08
N TRP A 73 -12.19 -11.57 -6.27
CA TRP A 73 -11.05 -12.08 -5.52
C TRP A 73 -11.30 -12.00 -4.01
N THR A 74 -10.47 -12.68 -3.24
CA THR A 74 -10.47 -12.70 -1.77
C THR A 74 -9.10 -12.31 -1.23
N THR A 75 -8.02 -12.82 -1.81
CA THR A 75 -6.64 -12.49 -1.38
C THR A 75 -6.02 -11.39 -2.24
N LEU A 76 -4.91 -10.80 -1.78
CA LEU A 76 -4.18 -9.81 -2.60
C LEU A 76 -3.61 -10.47 -3.86
N ALA A 77 -3.08 -11.68 -3.74
CA ALA A 77 -2.56 -12.43 -4.88
C ALA A 77 -3.64 -12.75 -5.92
N GLU A 78 -4.86 -13.09 -5.50
CA GLU A 78 -5.99 -13.30 -6.41
C GLU A 78 -6.38 -12.02 -7.15
N TYR A 79 -6.29 -10.85 -6.51
CA TYR A 79 -6.50 -9.56 -7.17
C TYR A 79 -5.43 -9.29 -8.25
N LEU A 80 -4.16 -9.49 -7.93
CA LEU A 80 -3.07 -9.29 -8.90
C LEU A 80 -3.18 -10.25 -10.08
N ALA A 81 -3.49 -11.53 -9.81
CA ALA A 81 -3.74 -12.54 -10.84
C ALA A 81 -4.99 -12.22 -11.68
N TYR A 82 -6.00 -11.59 -11.08
CA TYR A 82 -7.18 -11.11 -11.80
C TYR A 82 -6.80 -10.02 -12.82
N LEU A 83 -5.96 -9.05 -12.44
CA LEU A 83 -5.45 -8.03 -13.39
C LEU A 83 -4.58 -8.66 -14.48
N GLU A 84 -3.68 -9.58 -14.11
CA GLU A 84 -2.83 -10.31 -15.05
C GLU A 84 -3.67 -11.04 -16.10
N LYS A 85 -4.65 -11.85 -15.65
CA LYS A 85 -5.54 -12.62 -16.54
C LYS A 85 -6.40 -11.72 -17.44
N LYS A 86 -6.76 -10.54 -16.96
CA LYS A 86 -7.48 -9.54 -17.76
C LYS A 86 -6.61 -8.94 -18.87
N GLY A 87 -5.29 -8.98 -18.73
CA GLY A 87 -4.33 -8.45 -19.70
C GLY A 87 -4.13 -6.94 -19.57
N VAL A 88 -3.91 -6.45 -18.35
CA VAL A 88 -3.51 -5.06 -18.12
C VAL A 88 -2.14 -4.77 -18.74
N ALA A 89 -1.95 -3.55 -19.22
CA ALA A 89 -0.74 -3.14 -19.96
C ALA A 89 0.54 -3.09 -19.11
N PRO A 90 0.55 -2.54 -17.88
CA PRO A 90 1.76 -2.52 -17.04
C PRO A 90 1.91 -3.82 -16.25
N ASN A 91 3.13 -4.09 -15.77
CA ASN A 91 3.33 -5.01 -14.66
C ASN A 91 2.68 -4.45 -13.39
N VAL A 92 2.24 -5.31 -12.49
CA VAL A 92 1.63 -4.90 -11.22
C VAL A 92 2.26 -5.63 -10.05
N ALA A 93 2.46 -4.90 -8.95
CA ALA A 93 2.82 -5.46 -7.64
C ALA A 93 2.19 -4.61 -6.53
N SER A 94 2.10 -5.15 -5.31
CA SER A 94 1.44 -4.44 -4.21
C SER A 94 2.12 -4.69 -2.88
N TYR A 95 2.15 -3.66 -2.06
CA TYR A 95 2.24 -3.79 -0.62
C TYR A 95 0.91 -4.28 -0.04
N LEU A 96 0.97 -4.94 1.11
CA LEU A 96 -0.20 -5.28 1.91
C LEU A 96 -0.56 -4.08 2.81
N GLY A 97 -1.80 -3.59 2.70
CA GLY A 97 -2.25 -2.45 3.50
C GLY A 97 -2.44 -2.82 4.97
N ALA A 98 -1.80 -2.07 5.88
CA ALA A 98 -1.97 -2.25 7.32
C ALA A 98 -3.42 -2.02 7.76
N ALA A 99 -4.11 -1.05 7.15
CA ALA A 99 -5.52 -0.79 7.41
C ALA A 99 -6.41 -1.94 6.90
N THR A 100 -6.07 -2.57 5.77
CA THR A 100 -6.74 -3.78 5.28
C THR A 100 -6.60 -4.96 6.25
N VAL A 101 -5.40 -5.19 6.79
CA VAL A 101 -5.16 -6.25 7.80
C VAL A 101 -5.95 -5.97 9.08
N ARG A 102 -5.97 -4.71 9.53
CA ARG A 102 -6.71 -4.29 10.71
C ARG A 102 -8.20 -4.52 10.52
N GLU A 103 -8.75 -4.04 9.41
CA GLU A 103 -10.16 -4.22 9.09
C GLU A 103 -10.55 -5.70 9.01
N TYR A 104 -9.70 -6.52 8.38
CA TYR A 104 -9.96 -7.96 8.24
C TYR A 104 -10.14 -8.66 9.60
N VAL A 105 -9.40 -8.26 10.64
CA VAL A 105 -9.36 -8.95 11.93
C VAL A 105 -10.21 -8.27 13.01
N ILE A 106 -10.23 -6.94 13.02
CA ILE A 106 -10.80 -6.08 14.07
C ILE A 106 -12.06 -5.37 13.58
N GLY A 107 -12.23 -5.20 12.27
CA GLY A 107 -13.23 -4.32 11.69
C GLY A 107 -12.79 -2.86 11.72
N LEU A 108 -13.76 -1.95 11.74
CA LEU A 108 -13.52 -0.49 11.73
C LEU A 108 -13.37 0.11 13.14
N ASP A 109 -13.28 -0.72 14.17
CA ASP A 109 -13.27 -0.26 15.56
C ASP A 109 -12.00 0.56 15.91
N ASP A 110 -12.21 1.69 16.59
CA ASP A 110 -11.15 2.47 17.24
C ASP A 110 -10.74 1.84 18.58
N ARG A 111 -10.02 0.72 18.50
CA ARG A 111 -9.45 0.02 19.66
C ARG A 111 -8.18 -0.72 19.31
N ALA A 112 -7.31 -0.95 20.30
CA ALA A 112 -6.16 -1.82 20.10
C ALA A 112 -6.58 -3.28 19.84
N PRO A 113 -5.82 -4.05 19.04
CA PRO A 113 -6.00 -5.49 18.96
C PRO A 113 -5.78 -6.14 20.33
N THR A 114 -6.61 -7.14 20.64
CA THR A 114 -6.29 -8.12 21.68
C THR A 114 -5.06 -8.94 21.27
N PRO A 115 -4.37 -9.64 22.20
CA PRO A 115 -3.25 -10.50 21.85
C PRO A 115 -3.57 -11.54 20.76
N ALA A 116 -4.75 -12.16 20.84
CA ALA A 116 -5.20 -13.13 19.84
C ALA A 116 -5.49 -12.48 18.47
N GLU A 117 -6.01 -11.25 18.44
CA GLU A 117 -6.18 -10.52 17.19
C GLU A 117 -4.83 -10.12 16.57
N MET A 118 -3.88 -9.67 17.38
CA MET A 118 -2.52 -9.37 16.92
C MET A 118 -1.86 -10.62 16.32
N ASP A 119 -2.04 -11.79 16.94
CA ASP A 119 -1.58 -13.07 16.39
C ASP A 119 -2.20 -13.40 15.03
N ARG A 120 -3.51 -13.17 14.88
CA ARG A 120 -4.21 -13.36 13.60
C ARG A 120 -3.70 -12.39 12.54
N MET A 121 -3.51 -11.11 12.88
CA MET A 121 -2.97 -10.10 11.97
C MET A 121 -1.55 -10.46 11.51
N ARG A 122 -0.67 -10.90 12.43
CA ARG A 122 0.67 -11.41 12.07
C ARG A 122 0.61 -12.64 11.16
N GLY A 123 -0.33 -13.55 11.42
CA GLY A 123 -0.59 -14.70 10.56
C GLY A 123 -0.99 -14.31 9.14
N LEU A 124 -1.90 -13.33 9.01
CA LEU A 124 -2.36 -12.82 7.73
C LEU A 124 -1.24 -12.15 6.94
N VAL A 125 -0.39 -11.36 7.62
CA VAL A 125 0.81 -10.79 6.99
C VAL A 125 1.71 -11.88 6.43
N ARG A 126 2.03 -12.92 7.21
CA ARG A 126 2.88 -14.02 6.73
C ARG A 126 2.30 -14.69 5.48
N GLN A 127 1.00 -14.96 5.49
CA GLN A 127 0.31 -15.59 4.36
C GLN A 127 0.41 -14.73 3.09
N GLU A 128 0.15 -13.43 3.18
CA GLU A 128 0.19 -12.56 2.00
C GLU A 128 1.63 -12.28 1.53
N MET A 129 2.61 -12.27 2.44
CA MET A 129 4.03 -12.22 2.08
C MET A 129 4.48 -13.49 1.36
N GLU A 130 4.04 -14.67 1.81
CA GLU A 130 4.26 -15.95 1.10
C GLU A 130 3.63 -15.95 -0.30
N ALA A 131 2.50 -15.26 -0.45
CA ALA A 131 1.82 -15.09 -1.72
C ALA A 131 2.44 -14.02 -2.64
N GLY A 132 3.48 -13.30 -2.18
CA GLY A 132 4.26 -12.37 -3.00
C GLY A 132 4.03 -10.88 -2.74
N ALA A 133 3.38 -10.50 -1.63
CA ALA A 133 3.32 -9.10 -1.24
C ALA A 133 4.72 -8.50 -1.02
N LEU A 134 4.90 -7.21 -1.34
CA LEU A 134 6.20 -6.54 -1.26
C LEU A 134 6.63 -6.18 0.17
N GLY A 135 5.69 -6.19 1.10
CA GLY A 135 5.84 -5.67 2.45
C GLY A 135 4.53 -5.10 3.00
N ILE A 136 4.66 -4.20 3.97
CA ILE A 136 3.53 -3.49 4.58
C ILE A 136 3.49 -2.05 4.10
N GLY A 137 2.30 -1.56 3.75
CA GLY A 137 2.05 -0.13 3.54
C GLY A 137 1.03 0.42 4.51
N SER A 138 1.21 1.67 4.94
CA SER A 138 0.27 2.35 5.85
C SER A 138 -0.01 3.79 5.46
N SER A 139 -1.27 4.21 5.58
CA SER A 139 -1.67 5.62 5.54
C SER A 139 -2.28 5.98 6.89
N LEU A 140 -1.50 6.69 7.71
CA LEU A 140 -1.79 6.85 9.13
C LEU A 140 -2.70 8.04 9.47
N ILE A 141 -3.13 8.79 8.45
CA ILE A 141 -4.08 9.92 8.60
C ILE A 141 -5.55 9.52 8.37
N TYR A 142 -5.83 8.29 7.91
CA TYR A 142 -7.18 7.83 7.56
C TYR A 142 -7.62 6.66 8.43
N ALA A 143 -8.92 6.57 8.74
CA ALA A 143 -9.47 5.40 9.41
C ALA A 143 -9.51 4.19 8.45
N PRO A 144 -9.33 2.95 8.96
CA PRO A 144 -9.00 2.61 10.34
C PRO A 144 -7.48 2.69 10.65
N GLY A 145 -6.64 3.05 9.69
CA GLY A 145 -5.18 3.14 9.85
C GLY A 145 -4.72 4.12 10.93
N THR A 146 -5.42 5.24 11.13
CA THR A 146 -5.11 6.23 12.18
C THR A 146 -5.19 5.66 13.59
N TYR A 147 -5.95 4.58 13.81
CA TYR A 147 -6.10 3.94 15.12
C TYR A 147 -4.92 3.01 15.47
N ALA A 148 -4.09 2.65 14.48
CA ALA A 148 -2.92 1.80 14.69
C ALA A 148 -1.86 2.53 15.50
N LYS A 149 -1.41 1.89 16.58
CA LYS A 149 -0.27 2.35 17.38
C LYS A 149 1.05 1.97 16.71
N THR A 150 2.13 2.68 17.00
CA THR A 150 3.47 2.39 16.48
C THR A 150 3.86 0.92 16.74
N GLU A 151 3.58 0.41 17.94
CA GLU A 151 3.91 -0.97 18.33
C GLU A 151 3.17 -2.02 17.48
N GLU A 152 1.95 -1.72 17.06
CA GLU A 152 1.18 -2.59 16.15
C GLU A 152 1.86 -2.66 14.78
N LEU A 153 2.27 -1.52 14.23
CA LEU A 153 2.97 -1.44 12.94
C LEU A 153 4.33 -2.14 12.99
N VAL A 154 5.05 -2.02 14.10
CA VAL A 154 6.30 -2.77 14.35
C VAL A 154 6.04 -4.27 14.27
N GLU A 155 5.00 -4.78 14.92
CA GLU A 155 4.70 -6.22 14.92
C GLU A 155 4.24 -6.75 13.54
N LEU A 156 3.49 -5.95 12.78
CA LEU A 156 3.17 -6.28 11.38
C LEU A 156 4.43 -6.32 10.50
N CYS A 157 5.31 -5.33 10.63
CA CYS A 157 6.55 -5.28 9.85
C CYS A 157 7.52 -6.42 10.24
N LYS A 158 7.60 -6.79 11.53
CA LYS A 158 8.38 -7.97 11.97
C LYS A 158 7.85 -9.25 11.35
N ALA A 159 6.54 -9.39 11.18
CA ALA A 159 5.95 -10.55 10.50
C ALA A 159 6.33 -10.60 9.01
N ALA A 160 6.56 -9.45 8.36
CA ALA A 160 7.00 -9.37 6.98
C ALA A 160 8.52 -9.51 6.78
N ALA A 161 9.33 -9.23 7.81
CA ALA A 161 10.79 -9.21 7.73
C ALA A 161 11.44 -10.53 7.22
N PRO A 162 11.01 -11.74 7.65
CA PRO A 162 11.56 -13.00 7.15
C PRO A 162 11.45 -13.18 5.63
N TYR A 163 10.51 -12.49 5.00
CA TYR A 163 10.23 -12.54 3.57
C TYR A 163 10.89 -11.38 2.80
N ARG A 164 11.83 -10.67 3.44
CA ARG A 164 12.49 -9.46 2.90
C ARG A 164 11.48 -8.35 2.56
N GLY A 165 10.39 -8.29 3.31
CA GLY A 165 9.39 -7.24 3.21
C GLY A 165 9.98 -5.87 3.53
N LYS A 166 9.38 -4.83 2.93
CA LYS A 166 9.69 -3.43 3.23
C LYS A 166 8.51 -2.79 3.96
N TYR A 167 8.73 -1.60 4.48
CA TYR A 167 7.69 -0.77 5.06
C TYR A 167 7.58 0.54 4.27
N ILE A 168 6.39 0.85 3.76
CA ILE A 168 6.10 2.15 3.16
C ILE A 168 5.08 2.88 4.03
N SER A 169 5.15 4.21 4.09
CA SER A 169 4.16 4.97 4.82
C SER A 169 3.85 6.32 4.22
N HIS A 170 2.55 6.57 4.05
CA HIS A 170 2.00 7.91 4.19
C HIS A 170 1.95 8.22 5.70
N LEU A 171 2.85 9.11 6.11
CA LEU A 171 3.14 9.46 7.50
C LEU A 171 1.89 9.84 8.30
N ARG A 172 1.94 9.65 9.61
CA ARG A 172 0.87 10.06 10.54
C ARG A 172 0.61 11.56 10.55
N SER A 173 1.62 12.34 10.21
CA SER A 173 1.46 13.77 9.98
C SER A 173 2.45 14.22 8.92
N GLU A 174 1.96 14.97 7.95
CA GLU A 174 2.79 15.74 7.02
C GLU A 174 2.84 17.23 7.43
N GLY A 175 2.27 17.60 8.58
CA GLY A 175 2.15 19.00 9.02
C GLY A 175 2.79 19.25 10.39
N ASP A 176 1.99 19.62 11.38
CA ASP A 176 2.50 20.10 12.67
C ASP A 176 3.38 19.08 13.41
N ARG A 177 3.17 17.78 13.19
CA ARG A 177 3.97 16.68 13.78
C ARG A 177 4.84 15.95 12.75
N PHE A 178 5.28 16.65 11.69
CA PHE A 178 6.04 16.07 10.58
C PHE A 178 7.32 15.35 11.03
N LEU A 179 8.17 16.00 11.83
CA LEU A 179 9.43 15.40 12.29
C LEU A 179 9.19 14.19 13.18
N GLU A 180 8.19 14.26 14.08
CA GLU A 180 7.79 13.15 14.94
C GLU A 180 7.24 11.97 14.13
N ALA A 181 6.57 12.23 12.99
CA ALA A 181 6.08 11.19 12.11
C ALA A 181 7.21 10.52 11.31
N ILE A 182 8.26 11.27 10.94
CA ILE A 182 9.50 10.72 10.37
C ILE A 182 10.19 9.83 11.42
N ASP A 183 10.32 10.31 12.66
CA ASP A 183 10.89 9.54 13.76
C ASP A 183 10.12 8.24 14.00
N GLU A 184 8.78 8.28 13.94
CA GLU A 184 7.93 7.09 14.03
C GLU A 184 8.26 6.08 12.93
N LEU A 185 8.35 6.50 11.66
CA LEU A 185 8.68 5.61 10.55
C LEU A 185 10.09 5.00 10.71
N VAL A 186 11.08 5.81 11.09
CA VAL A 186 12.45 5.33 11.33
C VAL A 186 12.48 4.33 12.47
N ARG A 187 11.73 4.59 13.55
CA ARG A 187 11.57 3.65 14.67
C ARG A 187 10.98 2.32 14.21
N ILE A 188 9.91 2.34 13.41
CA ILE A 188 9.26 1.13 12.90
C ILE A 188 10.26 0.30 12.07
N GLY A 189 10.92 0.92 11.08
CA GLY A 189 11.90 0.24 10.24
C GLY A 189 13.05 -0.37 11.05
N ARG A 190 13.56 0.38 12.04
CA ARG A 190 14.65 -0.06 12.93
C ARG A 190 14.24 -1.24 13.83
N GLU A 191 13.10 -1.15 14.50
CA GLU A 191 12.64 -2.19 15.43
C GLU A 191 12.16 -3.46 14.72
N ALA A 192 11.64 -3.33 13.50
CA ALA A 192 11.21 -4.47 12.69
C ALA A 192 12.35 -5.09 11.85
N GLY A 193 13.45 -4.36 11.66
CA GLY A 193 14.57 -4.81 10.82
C GLY A 193 14.23 -4.84 9.33
N VAL A 194 13.40 -3.89 8.86
CA VAL A 194 12.98 -3.78 7.46
C VAL A 194 13.40 -2.43 6.87
N PRO A 195 13.71 -2.35 5.56
CA PRO A 195 13.83 -1.06 4.88
C PRO A 195 12.52 -0.29 4.96
N ALA A 196 12.60 1.00 5.27
CA ALA A 196 11.44 1.89 5.33
C ALA A 196 11.54 2.99 4.27
N GLU A 197 10.42 3.36 3.66
CA GLU A 197 10.32 4.41 2.64
C GLU A 197 9.13 5.32 2.96
N ILE A 198 9.38 6.63 2.91
CA ILE A 198 8.34 7.63 3.08
C ILE A 198 7.68 7.85 1.72
N TYR A 199 6.37 7.66 1.64
CA TYR A 199 5.61 7.99 0.44
C TYR A 199 5.35 9.49 0.38
N HIS A 200 5.51 10.05 -0.83
CA HIS A 200 5.22 11.45 -1.18
C HIS A 200 5.58 12.49 -0.10
N LEU A 201 6.81 12.41 0.41
CA LEU A 201 7.36 13.30 1.45
C LEU A 201 7.03 14.77 1.15
N LYS A 202 6.42 15.46 2.11
CA LYS A 202 6.13 16.89 2.05
C LYS A 202 5.97 17.48 3.45
N ALA A 203 6.32 18.75 3.63
CA ALA A 203 5.87 19.56 4.76
C ALA A 203 4.63 20.39 4.37
N ALA A 204 3.45 19.94 4.78
CA ALA A 204 2.16 20.54 4.47
C ALA A 204 1.86 21.76 5.37
N GLY A 205 1.47 22.86 4.71
CA GLY A 205 1.14 24.13 5.35
C GLY A 205 2.34 25.05 5.54
N GLU A 206 2.16 26.34 5.28
CA GLU A 206 3.22 27.36 5.29
C GLU A 206 4.01 27.39 6.61
N SER A 207 3.33 27.15 7.74
CA SER A 207 3.95 27.08 9.07
C SER A 207 4.94 25.92 9.25
N ASN A 208 4.92 24.93 8.35
CA ASN A 208 5.73 23.72 8.43
C ASN A 208 6.89 23.67 7.43
N TRP A 209 6.98 24.58 6.45
CA TRP A 209 7.99 24.53 5.38
C TRP A 209 9.43 24.48 5.89
N ALA A 210 9.76 25.25 6.94
CA ALA A 210 11.09 25.28 7.54
C ALA A 210 11.51 23.95 8.21
N LYS A 211 10.63 22.94 8.26
CA LYS A 211 10.95 21.59 8.74
C LYS A 211 11.60 20.72 7.67
N GLU A 212 11.53 21.08 6.38
CA GLU A 212 12.22 20.32 5.31
C GLU A 212 13.75 20.50 5.37
N ASP A 213 14.21 21.59 5.99
CA ASP A 213 15.63 21.91 6.16
C ASP A 213 16.25 21.29 7.44
N GLN A 214 15.49 20.50 8.20
CA GLN A 214 15.91 19.88 9.48
C GLN A 214 16.20 18.39 9.30
#